data_AF-A0A328SP80-F1
#
_entry.id   AF-A0A328SP80-F1
#
_cell.length_a   1.000
_cell.length_b   1.000
_cell.length_c   1.000
_cell.angle_alpha   90.00
_cell.angle_beta   90.00
_cell.angle_gamma   90.00
#
_symmetry.space_group_name_H-M   'P 1'
#
loop_
_entity.id
_entity.type
_entity.pdbx_description
1 polymer ?
#
loop_
_entity_poly.entity_id
_entity_poly.type
_entity_poly.pdbx_seq_one_letter_code
_entity_poly.pdbx_strand_id
1 'polypeptide(L)' 'MRRLSQETYADKEVGELRELIKTAPGVQRIESIERHPKGGHSITLDFSYEAFDSFFKHVEAQDWMAVL' A
#
# COMPACT_ATOMS: atom_id res chain seq x y z
N MET A 1 -20.35 10.23 -18.76
CA MET A 1 -18.93 9.88 -18.93
C MET A 1 -18.22 10.07 -17.58
N ARG A 2 -18.40 9.12 -16.64
CA ARG A 2 -17.99 9.27 -15.21
C ARG A 2 -17.14 8.10 -14.66
N ARG A 3 -16.90 7.06 -15.47
CA ARG A 3 -16.18 5.84 -15.05
C ARG A 3 -14.66 5.93 -15.21
N LEU A 4 -14.20 6.63 -16.26
CA LEU A 4 -12.77 6.78 -16.56
C LEU A 4 -11.98 7.46 -15.43
N SER A 5 -12.55 8.48 -14.77
CA SER A 5 -11.87 9.21 -13.70
C SER A 5 -11.57 8.30 -12.50
N GLN A 6 -12.52 7.44 -12.13
CA GLN A 6 -12.47 6.64 -10.91
C GLN A 6 -11.47 5.46 -10.97
N GLU A 7 -11.24 4.93 -12.18
CA GLU A 7 -10.18 3.95 -12.45
C GLU A 7 -8.80 4.62 -12.42
N THR A 8 -8.66 5.81 -13.01
CA THR A 8 -7.37 6.54 -13.00
C THR A 8 -6.91 6.97 -11.62
N TYR A 9 -7.84 7.37 -10.72
CA TYR A 9 -7.49 7.67 -9.32
C TYR A 9 -7.05 6.41 -8.57
N ALA A 10 -7.72 5.28 -8.80
CA ALA A 10 -7.36 4.01 -8.17
C ALA A 10 -5.98 3.50 -8.61
N ASP A 11 -5.61 3.67 -9.88
CA ASP A 11 -4.28 3.29 -10.36
C ASP A 11 -3.16 4.18 -9.79
N LYS A 12 -3.45 5.47 -9.57
CA LYS A 12 -2.52 6.42 -8.94
C LYS A 12 -2.33 6.11 -7.46
N GLU A 13 -3.41 5.85 -6.74
CA GLU A 13 -3.40 5.44 -5.32
C GLU A 13 -2.60 4.14 -5.13
N VAL A 14 -2.82 3.13 -6.00
CA VAL A 14 -2.05 1.88 -5.98
C VAL A 14 -0.57 2.14 -6.27
N GLY A 15 -0.24 3.06 -7.18
CA GLY A 15 1.14 3.45 -7.47
C GLY A 15 1.83 4.07 -6.27
N GLU A 16 1.18 5.02 -5.61
CA GLU A 16 1.71 5.70 -4.41
C GLU A 16 1.90 4.71 -3.25
N LEU A 17 0.91 3.85 -3.02
CA LEU A 17 0.96 2.78 -2.01
C LEU A 17 2.08 1.78 -2.30
N ARG A 18 2.31 1.44 -3.57
CA ARG A 18 3.38 0.52 -3.96
C ARG A 18 4.77 1.13 -3.72
N GLU A 19 4.95 2.40 -4.04
CA GLU A 19 6.22 3.09 -3.80
C GLU A 19 6.48 3.27 -2.30
N LEU A 20 5.45 3.62 -1.52
CA LEU A 20 5.52 3.66 -0.06
C LEU A 20 6.04 2.33 0.50
N ILE A 21 5.42 1.21 0.13
CA ILE A 21 5.73 -0.10 0.69
C ILE A 21 7.06 -0.66 0.21
N LYS A 22 7.47 -0.39 -1.03
CA LYS A 22 8.81 -0.76 -1.51
C LYS A 22 9.93 -0.15 -0.66
N THR A 23 9.71 1.04 -0.11
CA THR A 23 10.71 1.72 0.74
C THR A 23 10.65 1.29 2.20
N ALA A 24 9.63 0.50 2.58
CA ALA A 24 9.42 0.12 3.96
C ALA A 24 10.43 -0.96 4.41
N PRO A 25 11.01 -0.84 5.62
CA PRO A 25 11.94 -1.83 6.16
C PRO A 25 11.31 -3.23 6.22
N GLY A 26 12.07 -4.26 5.88
CA GLY A 26 11.63 -5.65 6.01
C GLY A 26 10.80 -6.21 4.85
N VAL A 27 10.36 -5.36 3.91
CA VAL A 27 9.67 -5.82 2.71
C VAL A 27 10.68 -6.42 1.74
N GLN A 28 10.54 -7.72 1.48
CA GLN A 28 11.37 -8.43 0.50
C GLN A 28 10.71 -8.39 -0.88
N ARG A 29 9.38 -8.57 -0.91
CA ARG A 29 8.59 -8.57 -2.14
C ARG A 29 7.15 -8.17 -1.85
N ILE A 30 6.55 -7.44 -2.80
CA ILE A 30 5.09 -7.22 -2.83
C ILE A 30 4.48 -8.33 -3.69
N GLU A 31 3.61 -9.16 -3.10
CA GLU A 31 2.95 -10.26 -3.80
C GLU A 31 1.69 -9.80 -4.53
N SER A 32 0.83 -9.03 -3.85
CA SER A 32 -0.39 -8.49 -4.44
C SER A 32 -0.80 -7.15 -3.81
N ILE A 33 -1.46 -6.32 -4.62
CA ILE A 33 -2.21 -5.15 -4.17
C ILE A 33 -3.56 -5.25 -4.85
N GLU A 34 -4.62 -5.46 -4.07
CA GLU A 34 -5.97 -5.68 -4.56
C GLU A 34 -6.92 -4.63 -3.97
N ARG A 35 -7.92 -4.24 -4.74
CA ARG A 35 -8.97 -3.36 -4.21
C ARG A 35 -9.91 -4.17 -3.34
N HIS A 36 -10.06 -3.76 -2.09
CA HIS A 36 -10.92 -4.48 -1.16
C HIS A 36 -12.41 -4.16 -1.46
N PRO A 37 -13.33 -5.16 -1.43
CA PRO A 37 -14.74 -4.96 -1.83
C PRO A 37 -15.50 -3.92 -1.00
N LYS A 38 -15.02 -3.62 0.21
CA LYS A 38 -15.60 -2.61 1.12
C LYS A 38 -14.94 -1.22 1.01
N GLY A 39 -14.05 -1.02 0.03
CA GLY A 39 -13.18 0.16 -0.06
C GLY A 39 -11.78 -0.10 0.48
N GLY A 40 -10.83 0.75 0.09
CA GLY A 40 -9.40 0.61 0.40
C GLY A 40 -8.67 -0.45 -0.44
N HIS A 41 -7.44 -0.77 -0.01
CA HIS A 41 -6.56 -1.74 -0.65
C HIS A 41 -6.11 -2.83 0.33
N SER A 42 -6.16 -4.08 -0.11
CA SER A 42 -5.52 -5.22 0.56
C SER A 42 -4.16 -5.46 -0.07
N ILE A 43 -3.14 -5.68 0.76
CA ILE A 43 -1.76 -5.84 0.31
C ILE A 43 -1.18 -7.09 0.94
N THR A 44 -0.54 -7.92 0.13
CA THR A 44 0.17 -9.12 0.58
C THR A 44 1.65 -8.94 0.29
N LEU A 45 2.48 -9.16 1.31
CA LEU A 45 3.93 -8.91 1.28
C LEU A 45 4.68 -10.15 1.77
N ASP A 46 5.79 -10.43 1.09
CA ASP A 46 6.86 -11.24 1.65
C ASP A 46 7.72 -10.34 2.55
N PHE A 47 7.80 -10.72 3.82
CA PHE A 47 8.20 -9.84 4.89
C PHE A 47 9.13 -10.52 5.89
N SER A 48 10.22 -9.85 6.26
CA SER A 48 11.11 -10.29 7.34
C SER A 48 10.51 -9.94 8.70
N TYR A 49 10.12 -10.96 9.47
CA TYR A 49 9.48 -10.78 10.79
C TYR A 49 10.31 -9.95 11.78
N GLU A 50 11.63 -9.99 11.69
CA GLU A 50 12.54 -9.20 12.54
C GLU A 50 12.39 -7.69 12.35
N ALA A 51 11.88 -7.26 11.20
CA ALA A 51 11.67 -5.86 10.87
C ALA A 51 10.23 -5.38 11.15
N PHE A 52 9.37 -6.21 11.75
CA PHE A 52 7.94 -5.91 11.96
C PHE A 52 7.70 -4.55 12.61
N ASP A 53 8.35 -4.28 13.74
CA ASP A 53 8.18 -3.00 14.45
C ASP A 53 8.68 -1.80 13.63
N SER A 54 9.79 -1.97 12.91
CA SER A 54 10.38 -0.91 12.08
C SER A 54 9.51 -0.61 10.85
N PHE A 55 8.88 -1.64 10.29
CA PHE A 55 7.91 -1.51 9.20
C PHE A 55 6.71 -0.66 9.65
N PHE A 56 6.07 -1.00 10.77
CA PHE A 56 4.91 -0.26 11.25
C PHE A 56 5.25 1.19 11.56
N LYS A 57 6.41 1.47 12.19
CA LYS A 57 6.87 2.84 12.44
C LYS A 57 7.10 3.62 11.16
N HIS A 58 7.67 3.02 10.12
CA HIS A 58 7.90 3.66 8.82
C HIS A 58 6.58 4.02 8.15
N VAL A 59 5.64 3.07 8.14
CA VAL A 59 4.33 3.21 7.51
C VAL A 59 3.45 4.23 8.26
N GLU A 60 3.50 4.24 9.60
CA GLU A 60 2.83 5.23 10.45
C GLU A 60 3.41 6.64 10.26
N ALA A 61 4.73 6.79 10.19
CA ALA A 61 5.40 8.08 9.99
C ALA A 61 5.09 8.73 8.63
N GLN A 62 4.67 7.93 7.65
CA GLN A 62 4.28 8.38 6.31
C GLN A 62 2.76 8.61 6.19
N ASP A 63 2.02 8.57 7.30
CA ASP A 63 0.57 8.77 7.35
C ASP A 63 -0.21 7.90 6.36
N TRP A 64 0.13 6.61 6.30
CA TRP A 64 -0.54 5.65 5.41
C TRP A 64 -2.06 5.57 5.59
N MET A 65 -2.57 6.00 6.76
CA MET A 65 -4.01 6.09 7.04
C MET A 65 -4.67 7.30 6.38
N ALA A 66 -3.93 8.33 5.96
CA ALA A 66 -4.45 9.45 5.18
C ALA A 66 -4.52 9.16 3.67
N VAL A 67 -3.92 8.03 3.23
CA VAL A 67 -3.99 7.55 1.83
C VAL A 67 -5.21 6.63 1.61
N LEU A 68 -5.96 6.28 2.66
CA LEU A 68 -7.20 5.47 2.62
C LEU A 68 -8.47 6.35 2.67
#